data_AF-A0A1D2RG84-F1
#
_entry.id   AF-A0A1D2RG84-F1
#
_cell.length_a   1.000
_cell.length_b   1.000
_cell.length_c   1.000
_cell.angle_alpha   90.00
_cell.angle_beta   90.00
_cell.angle_gamma   90.00
#
_symmetry.space_group_name_H-M   'P 1'
#
loop_
_entity.id
_entity.type
_entity.pdbx_description
1 polymer ?
#
loop_
_entity_poly.entity_id
_entity_poly.type
_entity_poly.pdbx_seq_one_letter_code
_entity_poly.pdbx_strand_id
1 'polypeptide(L)'
;METMQVRLTESQIGGIDKLVETGIYASRGEAVRDAVRRLELMVALMDLQRMVKEKGITKKELLEELNNVGDELYERKFKSA
;
A
#
# COMPACT_ATOMS: atom_id res chain seq x y z
N MET A 1 -8.70 -18.25 1.44
CA MET A 1 -8.36 -17.16 2.37
C MET A 1 -8.67 -17.63 3.78
N GLU A 2 -7.82 -17.31 4.74
CA GLU A 2 -8.10 -17.55 6.15
C GLU A 2 -8.89 -16.38 6.75
N THR A 3 -9.63 -16.61 7.82
CA THR A 3 -10.49 -15.61 8.48
C THR A 3 -10.00 -15.35 9.90
N MET A 4 -9.98 -14.06 10.27
CA MET A 4 -9.60 -13.57 11.58
C MET A 4 -10.70 -12.66 12.11
N GLN A 5 -11.00 -12.76 13.41
CA GLN A 5 -11.86 -11.80 14.10
C GLN A 5 -11.01 -10.69 14.73
N VAL A 6 -11.42 -9.45 14.53
CA VAL A 6 -10.77 -8.27 15.12
C VAL A 6 -11.77 -7.47 15.94
N ARG A 7 -11.30 -6.82 17.02
CA ARG A 7 -12.10 -5.88 17.80
C ARG A 7 -11.69 -4.46 17.44
N LEU A 8 -12.68 -3.63 17.18
CA LEU A 8 -12.52 -2.22 16.82
C LEU A 8 -13.41 -1.38 17.74
N THR A 9 -13.06 -0.12 17.93
CA THR A 9 -13.90 0.82 18.68
C THR A 9 -15.16 1.14 17.88
N GLU A 10 -16.23 1.56 18.55
CA GLU A 10 -17.48 1.98 17.87
C GLU A 10 -17.22 3.08 16.84
N SER A 11 -16.33 4.03 17.17
CA SER A 11 -15.92 5.09 16.25
C SER A 11 -15.23 4.55 14.99
N GLN A 12 -14.35 3.56 15.12
CA GLN A 12 -13.71 2.91 13.97
C GLN A 12 -14.72 2.14 13.11
N ILE A 13 -15.64 1.42 13.74
CA ILE A 13 -16.70 0.69 13.03
C ILE A 13 -17.57 1.68 12.24
N GLY A 14 -18.02 2.77 12.88
CA GLY A 14 -18.80 3.82 12.21
C GLY A 14 -18.03 4.51 11.07
N GLY A 15 -16.72 4.69 11.23
CA GLY A 15 -15.86 5.17 10.14
C GLY A 15 -15.83 4.20 8.95
N ILE A 16 -15.68 2.90 9.20
CA ILE A 16 -15.71 1.88 8.15
C ILE A 16 -17.09 1.84 7.47
N ASP A 17 -18.17 1.92 8.25
CA ASP A 17 -19.54 1.88 7.72
C ASP A 17 -19.80 3.02 6.76
N LYS A 18 -19.41 4.24 7.11
CA LYS A 18 -19.54 5.39 6.22
C LYS A 18 -18.81 5.20 4.89
N LEU A 19 -17.65 4.54 4.90
CA LEU A 19 -16.90 4.27 3.66
C LEU A 19 -17.60 3.24 2.76
N VAL A 20 -18.32 2.28 3.37
CA VAL A 20 -19.13 1.31 2.62
C VAL A 20 -20.42 1.96 2.10
N GLU A 21 -21.12 2.72 2.96
CA GLU A 21 -22.37 3.42 2.60
C GLU A 21 -22.19 4.43 1.48
N THR A 22 -21.04 5.10 1.43
CA THR A 22 -20.70 6.07 0.37
C THR A 22 -20.20 5.38 -0.92
N GLY A 23 -20.12 4.05 -0.94
CA GLY A 23 -19.70 3.28 -2.11
C GLY A 23 -18.20 3.30 -2.39
N ILE A 24 -17.37 3.79 -1.46
CA ILE A 24 -15.90 3.77 -1.59
C ILE A 24 -15.37 2.33 -1.53
N TYR A 25 -15.97 1.50 -0.67
CA TYR A 25 -15.70 0.07 -0.60
C TYR A 25 -16.99 -0.74 -0.74
N ALA A 26 -16.91 -1.90 -1.38
CA ALA A 26 -18.04 -2.81 -1.52
C ALA A 26 -18.38 -3.53 -0.19
N SER A 27 -17.44 -3.60 0.75
CA SER A 27 -17.67 -4.24 2.06
C SER A 27 -16.71 -3.75 3.15
N ARG A 28 -17.09 -3.95 4.42
CA ARG A 28 -16.21 -3.72 5.58
C ARG A 28 -14.90 -4.50 5.46
N GLY A 29 -14.99 -5.76 5.03
CA GLY A 29 -13.82 -6.63 4.88
C GLY A 29 -12.86 -6.13 3.81
N GLU A 30 -13.37 -5.53 2.73
CA GLU A 30 -12.53 -4.88 1.72
C GLU A 30 -11.82 -3.65 2.28
N ALA A 31 -12.55 -2.78 2.97
CA ALA A 31 -11.98 -1.58 3.61
C ALA A 31 -10.85 -1.94 4.59
N VAL A 32 -11.07 -2.96 5.44
CA VAL A 32 -10.06 -3.43 6.40
C VAL A 32 -8.86 -4.04 5.68
N ARG A 33 -9.06 -4.86 4.64
CA ARG A 33 -7.95 -5.42 3.86
C ARG A 33 -7.14 -4.33 3.17
N ASP A 34 -7.78 -3.31 2.62
CA ASP A 34 -7.08 -2.18 2.01
C ASP A 34 -6.26 -1.39 3.03
N ALA A 35 -6.82 -1.14 4.22
CA ALA A 35 -6.09 -0.51 5.32
C ALA A 35 -4.85 -1.31 5.73
N VAL A 36 -4.95 -2.65 5.82
CA VAL A 36 -3.80 -3.52 6.11
C VAL A 36 -2.73 -3.43 5.01
N ARG A 37 -3.11 -3.50 3.73
CA ARG A 37 -2.16 -3.36 2.61
C ARG A 37 -1.43 -2.02 2.63
N ARG A 38 -2.15 -0.93 2.93
CA ARG A 38 -1.55 0.40 3.06
C ARG A 38 -0.58 0.48 4.22
N LEU A 39 -0.90 -0.16 5.35
CA LEU A 39 0.01 -0.24 6.50
C LEU A 39 1.29 -0.99 6.13
N GLU A 40 1.19 -2.16 5.47
CA GLU A 40 2.34 -2.93 5.00
C GLU A 40 3.22 -2.11 4.05
N LEU A 41 2.60 -1.38 3.10
CA LEU A 41 3.30 -0.48 2.20
C LEU A 41 4.03 0.64 2.95
N MET A 42 3.38 1.26 3.93
CA MET A 42 4.01 2.31 4.74
C MET A 42 5.23 1.80 5.51
N VAL A 43 5.13 0.60 6.10
CA VAL A 43 6.26 -0.04 6.79
C VAL A 43 7.42 -0.28 5.81
N ALA A 44 7.14 -0.85 4.64
CA ALA A 44 8.16 -1.08 3.62
C ALA A 44 8.84 0.22 3.15
N LEU A 45 8.07 1.31 3.00
CA LEU A 45 8.61 2.62 2.63
C LEU A 45 9.49 3.23 3.73
N MET A 46 9.14 3.03 5.00
CA MET A 46 9.97 3.47 6.13
C MET A 46 11.32 2.73 6.17
N ASP A 47 11.31 1.42 5.90
CA ASP A 47 12.52 0.61 5.83
C ASP A 47 13.40 1.03 4.63
N LEU A 48 12.79 1.24 3.46
CA LEU A 48 13.50 1.76 2.29
C LEU A 48 14.14 3.13 2.60
N GLN A 49 13.40 4.04 3.24
CA GLN A 49 13.92 5.35 3.62
C GLN A 49 15.12 5.22 4.56
N ARG A 50 15.10 4.26 5.49
CA ARG A 50 16.23 3.98 6.38
C ARG A 50 17.45 3.50 5.59
N MET A 51 17.27 2.53 4.70
CA MET A 51 18.35 2.00 3.85
C MET A 51 18.97 3.07 2.95
N VAL A 52 18.14 3.93 2.35
CA VAL A 52 18.58 5.06 1.51
C VAL A 52 19.43 6.04 2.32
N LYS A 53 19.01 6.38 3.54
CA LYS A 53 19.79 7.24 4.46
C LYS A 53 21.11 6.60 4.85
N GLU A 54 21.11 5.31 5.23
CA GLU A 54 22.32 4.58 5.63
C GLU A 54 23.35 4.48 4.50
N LYS A 55 22.89 4.30 3.26
CA LYS A 55 23.75 4.23 2.07
C LYS A 55 24.14 5.59 1.49
N GLY A 56 23.65 6.70 2.06
CA GLY A 56 23.92 8.04 1.57
C GLY A 56 23.33 8.33 0.18
N ILE A 57 22.30 7.59 -0.23
CA ILE A 57 21.65 7.74 -1.54
C ILE A 57 20.82 9.02 -1.53
N THR A 58 20.97 9.85 -2.56
CA THR A 58 20.18 11.07 -2.71
C THR A 58 18.76 10.75 -3.19
N LYS A 59 17.82 11.66 -2.91
CA LYS A 59 16.45 11.55 -3.43
C LYS A 59 16.41 11.43 -4.96
N LYS A 60 17.33 12.11 -5.66
CA LYS A 60 17.40 12.10 -7.13
C LYS A 60 17.75 10.71 -7.66
N GLU A 61 18.83 10.12 -7.14
CA GLU A 61 19.27 8.77 -7.53
C GLU A 61 18.20 7.72 -7.23
N LEU A 62 17.51 7.83 -6.10
CA LEU A 62 16.40 6.94 -5.77
C LEU A 62 15.24 7.05 -6.78
N LEU A 63 14.87 8.26 -7.18
CA LEU A 63 13.77 8.48 -8.12
C LEU A 63 14.11 8.00 -9.53
N GLU A 64 15.37 8.20 -9.97
CA GLU A 64 15.85 7.68 -11.26
C GLU A 64 15.76 6.15 -11.30
N GLU A 65 16.21 5.47 -10.24
CA GLU A 65 16.12 4.01 -10.15
C GLU A 65 14.67 3.50 -10.14
N LEU A 66 13.79 4.14 -9.37
CA LEU A 66 12.37 3.75 -9.32
C LEU A 66 11.67 3.91 -10.67
N ASN A 67 12.01 4.94 -11.45
CA ASN A 67 11.48 5.11 -12.80
C ASN A 67 11.96 3.97 -13.72
N ASN A 68 13.25 3.64 -13.68
CA ASN A 68 13.80 2.53 -14.49
C ASN A 68 13.10 1.20 -14.17
N VAL A 69 12.92 0.89 -12.88
CA VAL A 69 12.18 -0.30 -12.44
C VAL A 69 10.73 -0.28 -12.93
N GLY A 70 10.07 0.89 -12.88
CA GLY A 70 8.72 1.07 -13.39
C GLY A 70 8.62 0.77 -14.88
N ASP A 71 9.55 1.30 -15.68
CA ASP A 71 9.62 1.08 -17.13
C ASP A 71 9.87 -0.40 -17.46
N GLU A 72 10.79 -1.05 -16.76
CA GLU A 72 11.04 -2.50 -16.92
C GLU A 72 9.80 -3.34 -16.62
N LEU A 73 9.08 -3.04 -15.53
CA LEU A 73 7.86 -3.75 -15.16
C LEU A 73 6.76 -3.54 -16.21
N TYR A 74 6.67 -2.34 -16.78
CA TYR A 74 5.73 -2.03 -17.85
C TYR A 74 6.07 -2.81 -19.13
N GLU A 75 7.32 -2.78 -19.59
CA GLU A 75 7.79 -3.52 -20.76
C GLU A 75 7.47 -5.02 -20.64
N ARG A 76 7.80 -5.63 -19.49
CA ARG A 76 7.54 -7.06 -19.24
C ARG A 76 6.05 -7.42 -19.25
N LYS A 77 5.17 -6.53 -18.75
CA LYS A 77 3.73 -6.81 -18.68
C LYS A 77 2.99 -6.56 -20.01
N PHE A 78 3.47 -5.61 -20.82
CA PHE A 78 2.68 -5.09 -21.95
C PHE A 78 3.37 -5.20 -23.32
N LYS A 79 4.69 -5.43 -23.40
CA LYS A 79 5.40 -5.67 -24.66
C LYS A 79 5.73 -7.14 -24.92
N SER A 80 5.49 -8.02 -23.96
CA SER A 80 5.64 -9.47 -24.11
C SER A 80 4.35 -10.20 -24.53
N ALA A 81 3.36 -9.46 -25.05
CA ALA A 81 2.09 -9.99 -25.57
C ALA A 81 2.02 -9.87 -27.10
#